data_AF-A0AA41N3W5-F1
#
_entry.id   AF-A0AA41N3W5-F1
#
_cell.length_a   1.000
_cell.length_b   1.000
_cell.length_c   1.000
_cell.angle_alpha   90.00
_cell.angle_beta   90.00
_cell.angle_gamma   90.00
#
_symmetry.space_group_name_H-M   'P 1'
#
loop_
_entity.id
_entity.type
_entity.pdbx_description
1 polymer ?
#
loop_
_entity_poly.entity_id
_entity_poly.type
_entity_poly.pdbx_seq_one_letter_code
_entity_poly.pdbx_strand_id
1 'polypeptide(L)'
;MMWFSDYTIPDHYLNFMHNSQVLEYFRMYAKDFNLLKYIQFKITVYSVKKRPDFSTLGQWEVVTECEGKKEVNVFDGDMVCTGHHTNARLPLESFPGLIQSLGAIMSIEELQGCWATQVFKGLKKFFSQSEMMADITKIQEEMAER
;
A
#
# COMPACT_ATOMS: atom_id res chain seq x y z
N MET A 1 -14.40 10.17 16.23
CA MET A 1 -15.32 9.02 16.21
C MET A 1 -15.10 8.28 14.90
N MET A 2 -14.86 6.95 14.91
CA MET A 2 -14.51 6.17 13.72
C MET A 2 -15.59 5.12 13.32
N TRP A 3 -16.84 5.30 13.75
CA TRP A 3 -17.94 4.39 13.41
C TRP A 3 -18.83 4.97 12.29
N PHE A 4 -19.62 4.10 11.67
CA PHE A 4 -20.62 4.50 10.67
C PHE A 4 -21.81 5.14 11.39
N SER A 5 -22.49 6.09 10.73
CA SER A 5 -23.56 6.89 11.36
C SER A 5 -24.71 6.07 11.91
N ASP A 6 -24.96 4.89 11.34
CA ASP A 6 -26.06 3.98 11.61
C ASP A 6 -25.60 2.66 12.26
N TYR A 7 -24.32 2.54 12.61
CA TYR A 7 -23.76 1.33 13.16
C TYR A 7 -22.66 1.64 14.17
N THR A 8 -22.95 1.46 15.44
CA THR A 8 -22.08 1.83 16.56
C THR A 8 -21.04 0.74 16.87
N ILE A 9 -19.85 1.16 17.32
CA ILE A 9 -18.83 0.23 17.84
C ILE A 9 -19.33 -0.40 19.14
N PRO A 10 -19.09 -1.71 19.38
CA PRO A 10 -19.47 -2.37 20.63
C PRO A 10 -18.85 -1.73 21.88
N ASP A 11 -19.63 -1.64 22.97
CA ASP A 11 -19.23 -0.95 24.22
C ASP A 11 -17.99 -1.52 24.91
N HIS A 12 -17.66 -2.78 24.65
CA HIS A 12 -16.49 -3.45 25.24
C HIS A 12 -15.18 -3.14 24.49
N TYR A 13 -15.23 -2.41 23.37
CA TYR A 13 -14.04 -1.97 22.67
C TYR A 13 -13.45 -0.72 23.30
N LEU A 14 -12.13 -0.58 23.24
CA LEU A 14 -11.43 0.61 23.70
C LEU A 14 -11.69 1.78 22.73
N ASN A 15 -11.62 3.01 23.25
CA ASN A 15 -11.73 4.23 22.43
C ASN A 15 -10.70 4.27 21.29
N PHE A 16 -9.51 3.72 21.53
CA PHE A 16 -8.47 3.50 20.52
C PHE A 16 -8.33 2.00 20.28
N MET A 17 -8.93 1.55 19.18
CA MET A 17 -8.98 0.15 18.81
C MET A 17 -7.64 -0.34 18.23
N HIS A 18 -7.28 -1.58 18.56
CA HIS A 18 -6.23 -2.29 17.81
C HIS A 18 -6.73 -2.60 16.38
N ASN A 19 -5.82 -2.72 15.39
CA ASN A 19 -6.20 -2.95 13.99
C ASN A 19 -7.13 -4.18 13.79
N SER A 20 -6.97 -5.22 14.62
CA SER A 20 -7.80 -6.42 14.59
C SER A 20 -9.25 -6.14 14.99
N GLN A 21 -9.46 -5.25 15.96
CA GLN A 21 -10.80 -4.81 16.38
C GLN A 21 -11.46 -3.95 15.30
N VAL A 22 -10.69 -3.08 14.63
CA VAL A 22 -11.19 -2.29 13.49
C VAL A 22 -11.65 -3.21 12.36
N LEU A 23 -10.85 -4.22 12.02
CA LEU A 23 -11.21 -5.21 10.99
C LEU A 23 -12.45 -6.01 11.39
N GLU A 24 -12.56 -6.42 12.65
CA GLU A 24 -13.73 -7.15 13.14
C GLU A 24 -15.00 -6.30 13.05
N TYR A 25 -14.93 -5.03 13.43
CA TYR A 25 -16.04 -4.08 13.26
C TYR A 25 -16.52 -3.99 11.79
N PHE A 26 -15.60 -3.94 10.82
CA PHE A 26 -15.97 -3.95 9.40
C PHE A 26 -16.61 -5.27 8.96
N ARG A 27 -16.16 -6.41 9.49
CA ARG A 27 -16.77 -7.71 9.21
C ARG A 27 -18.19 -7.80 9.77
N MET A 28 -18.40 -7.29 10.98
CA MET A 28 -19.74 -7.20 11.58
C MET A 28 -20.66 -6.35 10.70
N TYR A 29 -20.22 -5.15 10.30
CA TYR A 29 -20.98 -4.28 9.40
C TYR A 29 -21.32 -4.97 8.07
N ALA A 30 -20.34 -5.59 7.40
CA ALA A 30 -20.57 -6.27 6.13
C ALA A 30 -21.55 -7.45 6.26
N LYS A 31 -21.59 -8.12 7.41
CA LYS A 31 -22.49 -9.23 7.71
C LYS A 31 -23.91 -8.73 7.98
N ASP A 32 -24.07 -7.76 8.87
CA ASP A 32 -25.37 -7.29 9.34
C ASP A 32 -26.17 -6.61 8.22
N PHE A 33 -25.48 -5.88 7.33
CA PHE A 33 -26.07 -5.28 6.13
C PHE A 33 -26.07 -6.21 4.90
N ASN A 34 -25.63 -7.47 5.05
CA ASN A 34 -25.61 -8.49 4.00
C ASN A 34 -24.91 -8.02 2.71
N LEU A 35 -23.74 -7.37 2.86
CA LEU A 35 -22.97 -6.78 1.77
C LEU A 35 -22.08 -7.81 1.05
N LEU A 36 -21.67 -8.87 1.76
CA LEU A 36 -20.72 -9.86 1.24
C LEU A 36 -21.17 -10.53 -0.06
N LYS A 37 -22.49 -10.66 -0.29
CA LYS A 37 -23.04 -11.28 -1.50
C LYS A 37 -22.76 -10.48 -2.79
N TYR A 38 -22.45 -9.19 -2.67
CA TYR A 38 -22.14 -8.32 -3.82
C TYR A 38 -20.64 -8.25 -4.09
N ILE A 39 -19.81 -8.82 -3.22
CA ILE A 39 -18.34 -8.74 -3.32
C ILE A 39 -17.82 -10.00 -3.98
N GLN A 40 -17.12 -9.82 -5.10
CA GLN A 40 -16.39 -10.90 -5.76
C GLN A 40 -14.90 -10.75 -5.44
N PHE A 41 -14.41 -11.62 -4.55
CA PHE A 41 -13.01 -11.60 -4.13
C PHE A 41 -12.09 -12.16 -5.22
N LYS A 42 -10.80 -11.80 -5.14
CA LYS A 42 -9.74 -12.23 -6.09
C LYS A 42 -9.97 -11.75 -7.53
N ILE A 43 -10.74 -10.69 -7.70
CA ILE A 43 -10.92 -10.00 -8.98
C ILE A 43 -10.14 -8.69 -8.93
N THR A 44 -9.26 -8.49 -9.90
CA THR A 44 -8.52 -7.24 -10.09
C THR A 44 -9.19 -6.43 -11.18
N VAL A 45 -9.55 -5.17 -10.90
CA VAL A 45 -10.00 -4.24 -11.95
C VAL A 45 -8.76 -3.71 -12.67
N TYR A 46 -8.67 -3.99 -13.98
CA TYR A 46 -7.52 -3.63 -14.81
C TYR A 46 -7.71 -2.28 -15.52
N SER A 47 -8.94 -1.99 -15.97
CA SER A 47 -9.23 -0.74 -16.68
C SER A 47 -10.69 -0.35 -16.53
N VAL A 48 -10.94 0.95 -16.42
CA VAL A 48 -12.27 1.56 -16.45
C VAL A 48 -12.26 2.64 -17.52
N LYS A 49 -13.13 2.52 -18.52
CA LYS A 49 -13.18 3.44 -19.67
C LYS A 49 -14.62 3.87 -19.94
N LYS A 50 -14.79 5.13 -20.35
CA LYS A 50 -16.08 5.59 -20.88
C LYS A 50 -16.37 4.84 -22.18
N ARG A 51 -17.60 4.37 -22.34
CA ARG A 51 -18.04 3.79 -23.61
C ARG A 51 -18.15 4.86 -24.72
N PRO A 52 -18.15 4.47 -26.01
CA PRO A 52 -18.34 5.42 -27.10
C PRO A 52 -19.66 6.20 -27.02
N ASP A 53 -20.71 5.59 -26.46
CA ASP A 53 -22.06 6.12 -26.24
C ASP A 53 -22.23 6.79 -24.86
N PHE A 54 -21.13 7.17 -24.20
CA PHE A 54 -21.14 7.76 -22.86
C PHE A 54 -21.94 9.06 -22.76
N SER A 55 -21.93 9.90 -23.79
CA SER A 55 -22.65 11.19 -23.78
C SER A 55 -24.16 11.04 -23.65
N THR A 56 -24.71 9.90 -24.09
CA THR A 56 -26.14 9.58 -23.98
C THR A 56 -26.45 8.64 -22.82
N LEU A 57 -25.63 7.62 -22.58
CA LEU A 57 -25.93 6.56 -21.61
C LEU A 57 -25.17 6.69 -20.28
N GLY A 58 -24.06 7.42 -20.24
CA GLY A 58 -23.23 7.55 -19.03
C GLY A 58 -22.52 6.26 -18.59
N GLN A 59 -22.49 5.24 -19.44
CA GLN A 59 -22.01 3.89 -19.09
C GLN A 59 -20.50 3.72 -19.20
N TRP A 60 -19.96 2.93 -18.28
CA TRP A 60 -18.54 2.58 -18.18
C TRP A 60 -18.31 1.14 -18.62
N GLU A 61 -17.27 0.93 -19.42
CA GLU A 61 -16.69 -0.38 -19.71
C GLU A 61 -15.61 -0.66 -18.66
N VAL A 62 -15.78 -1.77 -17.93
CA VAL A 62 -14.87 -2.20 -16.87
C VAL A 62 -14.26 -3.53 -17.25
N VAL A 63 -12.93 -3.56 -17.32
CA VAL A 63 -12.15 -4.76 -17.60
C VAL A 63 -11.64 -5.33 -16.28
N THR A 64 -12.06 -6.55 -15.96
CA THR A 64 -11.67 -7.29 -14.75
C THR A 64 -10.81 -8.48 -15.12
N GLU A 65 -9.93 -8.89 -14.21
CA GLU A 65 -9.12 -10.09 -14.33
C GLU A 65 -9.32 -11.00 -13.11
N CYS A 66 -9.61 -12.27 -13.35
CA CYS A 66 -9.72 -13.31 -12.34
C CYS A 66 -8.91 -14.53 -12.79
N GLU A 67 -7.93 -14.95 -12.00
CA GLU A 67 -7.07 -16.11 -12.30
C GLU A 67 -6.46 -16.07 -13.73
N GLY A 68 -6.04 -14.88 -14.18
CA GLY A 68 -5.46 -14.64 -15.50
C GLY A 68 -6.46 -14.57 -16.66
N LYS A 69 -7.75 -14.74 -16.40
CA LYS A 69 -8.82 -14.56 -17.40
C LYS A 69 -9.38 -13.16 -17.31
N LYS A 70 -9.43 -12.47 -18.44
CA LYS A 70 -10.00 -11.12 -18.55
C LYS A 70 -11.45 -11.18 -19.01
N GLU A 71 -12.28 -10.38 -18.36
CA GLU A 71 -13.70 -10.21 -18.65
C GLU A 71 -14.01 -8.72 -18.79
N VAL A 72 -15.00 -8.41 -19.62
CA VAL A 72 -15.44 -7.04 -19.87
C VAL A 72 -16.92 -6.95 -19.49
N ASN A 73 -17.23 -6.03 -18.60
CA ASN A 73 -18.59 -5.77 -18.13
C ASN A 73 -18.93 -4.29 -18.27
N VAL A 74 -20.22 -3.99 -18.42
CA VAL A 74 -20.73 -2.62 -18.58
C VAL A 74 -21.56 -2.24 -17.37
N PHE A 75 -21.30 -1.05 -16.82
CA PHE A 75 -21.99 -0.53 -15.64
C PHE A 75 -22.48 0.90 -15.88
N ASP A 76 -23.63 1.24 -15.29
CA ASP A 76 -24.23 2.58 -15.38
C ASP A 76 -23.50 3.63 -14.52
N GLY A 77 -22.69 3.18 -13.57
CA GLY A 77 -21.89 4.04 -12.70
C GLY A 77 -20.75 3.26 -12.07
N ASP A 78 -19.72 3.99 -11.65
CA ASP A 78 -18.54 3.44 -10.99
C ASP A 78 -18.24 4.22 -9.71
N MET A 79 -17.80 3.51 -8.67
CA MET A 79 -17.37 4.10 -7.39
C MET A 79 -15.99 3.55 -7.04
N VAL A 80 -14.99 4.42 -7.07
CA VAL A 80 -13.58 4.04 -6.85
C VAL A 80 -13.26 4.05 -5.36
N CYS A 81 -12.95 2.87 -4.81
CA CYS A 81 -12.67 2.64 -3.39
C CYS A 81 -11.30 2.00 -3.12
N THR A 82 -10.29 2.27 -3.94
CA THR A 82 -8.96 1.61 -3.90
C THR A 82 -8.06 2.03 -2.73
N GLY A 83 -8.43 3.08 -1.99
CA GLY A 83 -7.56 3.71 -1.00
C GLY A 83 -6.40 4.49 -1.63
N HIS A 84 -5.59 5.14 -0.80
CA HIS A 84 -4.48 6.01 -1.23
C HIS A 84 -3.17 5.79 -0.47
N HIS A 85 -3.12 4.81 0.43
CA HIS A 85 -1.92 4.48 1.24
C HIS A 85 -1.21 3.20 0.76
N THR A 86 -1.45 2.77 -0.47
CA THR A 86 -0.88 1.54 -1.05
C THR A 86 0.41 1.78 -1.82
N ASN A 87 0.49 2.89 -2.57
CA ASN A 87 1.66 3.24 -3.34
C ASN A 87 2.68 3.97 -2.46
N ALA A 88 3.83 3.35 -2.23
CA ALA A 88 4.92 3.96 -1.48
C ALA A 88 5.48 5.18 -2.24
N ARG A 89 5.50 6.34 -1.58
CA ARG A 89 6.17 7.54 -2.10
C ARG A 89 7.57 7.59 -1.51
N LEU A 90 8.54 7.08 -2.26
CA LEU A 90 9.95 7.03 -1.87
C LEU A 90 10.74 8.12 -2.61
N PRO A 91 11.15 9.21 -1.95
CA PRO A 91 11.93 10.28 -2.57
C PRO A 91 13.42 9.91 -2.64
N LEU A 92 13.76 8.79 -3.28
CA LEU A 92 15.13 8.26 -3.34
C LEU A 92 16.11 9.26 -3.99
N GLU A 93 15.63 10.03 -4.97
CA GLU A 93 16.41 11.08 -5.64
C GLU A 93 16.82 12.23 -4.70
N SER A 94 16.15 12.37 -3.55
CA SER A 94 16.45 13.41 -2.54
C SER A 94 17.47 12.95 -1.49
N PHE A 95 17.95 11.70 -1.55
CA PHE A 95 18.87 11.12 -0.56
C PHE A 95 20.11 10.48 -1.21
N PRO A 96 21.08 11.29 -1.68
CA PRO A 96 22.36 10.75 -2.14
C PRO A 96 23.10 10.06 -0.98
N GLY A 97 23.47 8.79 -1.15
CA GLY A 97 24.16 7.97 -0.14
C GLY A 97 23.29 6.89 0.55
N LEU A 98 22.01 6.75 0.19
CA LEU A 98 21.24 5.56 0.59
C LEU A 98 21.87 4.32 -0.06
N ILE A 99 21.90 3.17 0.62
CA ILE A 99 22.37 1.89 0.06
C ILE A 99 21.62 1.63 -1.25
N GLN A 100 22.28 1.90 -2.37
CA GLN A 100 21.71 1.69 -3.70
C GLN A 100 21.84 0.20 -4.00
N SER A 101 20.72 -0.52 -4.04
CA SER A 101 20.73 -1.90 -4.50
C SER A 101 20.28 -2.00 -5.95
N LEU A 102 20.81 -3.01 -6.63
CA LEU A 102 20.28 -3.52 -7.88
C LEU A 102 19.04 -4.44 -7.67
N GLY A 103 18.35 -4.39 -6.51
CA GLY A 103 17.31 -5.34 -6.11
C GLY A 103 16.10 -4.74 -5.38
N ALA A 104 15.26 -5.60 -4.78
CA ALA A 104 13.97 -5.23 -4.19
C ALA A 104 14.12 -4.34 -2.94
N ILE A 105 13.57 -3.13 -3.02
CA ILE A 105 13.71 -2.05 -2.04
C ILE A 105 13.10 -2.39 -0.67
N MET A 106 12.00 -3.14 -0.62
CA MET A 106 11.30 -3.46 0.63
C MET A 106 12.16 -4.21 1.64
N SER A 107 12.98 -5.16 1.18
CA SER A 107 13.88 -5.91 2.06
C SER A 107 14.99 -5.03 2.64
N ILE A 108 15.35 -3.95 1.96
CA ILE A 108 16.41 -3.03 2.37
C ILE A 108 15.88 -2.04 3.39
N GLU A 109 14.67 -1.51 3.19
CA GLU A 109 14.01 -0.67 4.20
C GLU A 109 13.82 -1.43 5.52
N GLU A 110 13.46 -2.71 5.45
CA GLU A 110 13.37 -3.57 6.64
C GLU A 110 14.74 -3.77 7.31
N LEU A 111 15.80 -4.01 6.53
CA LEU A 111 17.17 -4.14 7.05
C LEU A 111 17.68 -2.83 7.65
N GLN A 112 17.38 -1.68 7.04
CA GLN A 112 17.72 -0.35 7.55
C GLN A 112 16.95 -0.03 8.84
N GLY A 113 15.67 -0.38 8.91
CA GLY A 113 14.88 -0.27 10.15
C GLY A 113 15.40 -1.17 11.27
N CYS A 114 15.74 -2.43 10.95
CA CYS A 114 16.37 -3.36 11.90
C CYS A 114 17.75 -2.86 12.37
N TRP A 115 18.55 -2.28 11.48
CA TRP A 115 19.85 -1.72 11.85
C TRP A 115 19.69 -0.47 12.74
N ALA A 116 18.80 0.46 12.38
CA ALA A 116 18.56 1.67 13.14
C ALA A 116 18.08 1.35 14.57
N THR A 117 17.18 0.37 14.73
CA THR A 117 16.73 -0.08 16.05
C THR A 117 17.85 -0.71 16.89
N GLN A 118 18.83 -1.40 16.27
CA GLN A 118 20.01 -1.92 16.96
C GLN A 118 20.94 -0.80 17.44
N VAL A 119 21.06 0.30 16.67
CA VAL A 119 21.82 1.49 17.07
C VAL A 119 21.14 2.17 18.26
N PHE A 120 19.82 2.39 18.22
CA PHE A 120 19.08 3.00 19.34
C PHE A 120 19.10 2.15 20.61
N LYS A 121 19.16 0.82 20.48
CA LYS A 121 19.34 -0.10 21.62
C LYS A 121 20.79 -0.16 22.14
N GLY A 122 21.73 0.56 21.53
CA GLY A 122 23.15 0.55 21.90
C GLY A 122 23.89 -0.74 21.55
N LEU A 123 23.27 -1.63 20.76
CA LEU A 123 23.85 -2.91 20.35
C LEU A 123 24.85 -2.76 19.19
N LYS A 124 24.70 -1.69 18.40
CA LYS A 124 25.62 -1.30 17.33
C LYS A 124 25.97 0.17 17.47
N LYS A 125 27.20 0.53 17.11
CA LYS A 125 27.62 1.92 17.04
C LYS A 125 27.31 2.47 15.67
N PHE A 126 26.91 3.75 15.64
CA PHE A 126 26.79 4.49 14.39
C PHE A 126 28.18 4.63 13.76
N PHE A 127 28.25 4.55 12.43
CA PHE A 127 29.52 4.79 11.72
C PHE A 127 29.98 6.22 11.97
N SER A 128 31.28 6.40 12.17
CA SER A 128 31.85 7.75 12.18
C SER A 128 31.68 8.40 10.80
N GLN A 129 31.66 9.72 10.77
CA GLN A 129 31.58 10.47 9.51
C GLN A 129 32.71 10.07 8.55
N SER A 130 33.93 9.83 9.07
CA SER A 130 35.07 9.37 8.27
C SER A 130 34.83 8.00 7.62
N GLU A 131 34.24 7.06 8.37
CA GLU A 131 33.94 5.72 7.86
C GLU A 131 32.85 5.78 6.78
N MET A 132 31.80 6.57 7.01
CA MET A 132 30.70 6.75 6.06
C MET A 132 31.18 7.41 4.76
N MET A 133 32.02 8.45 4.85
CA MET A 133 32.56 9.12 3.65
C MET A 133 33.54 8.23 2.89
N ALA A 134 34.34 7.42 3.58
CA ALA A 134 35.22 6.45 2.92
C ALA A 134 34.44 5.38 2.14
N ASP A 135 33.33 4.90 2.71
CA ASP A 135 32.46 3.92 2.06
C ASP A 135 31.75 4.52 0.83
N ILE A 136 31.25 5.76 0.93
CA ILE A 136 30.65 6.48 -0.21
C ILE A 136 31.66 6.64 -1.35
N THR A 137 32.87 7.11 -1.06
CA THR A 137 33.92 7.30 -2.07
C THR A 137 34.27 5.98 -2.76
N LYS A 138 34.42 4.90 -1.98
CA LYS A 138 34.71 3.57 -2.50
C LYS A 138 33.60 3.06 -3.43
N ILE A 139 32.33 3.22 -3.03
CA ILE A 139 31.19 2.83 -3.87
C ILE A 139 31.15 3.65 -5.16
N GLN A 140 31.45 4.95 -5.09
CA GLN A 140 31.52 5.81 -6.27
C GLN A 140 32.62 5.38 -7.24
N GLU A 141 33.80 5.02 -6.74
CA GLU A 141 34.90 4.48 -7.54
C GLU A 141 34.51 3.15 -8.22
N GLU A 142 33.95 2.20 -7.46
CA GLU A 142 33.50 0.91 -7.99
C GLU A 142 32.35 1.05 -9.02
N MET A 143 31.52 2.08 -8.90
CA MET A 143 30.49 2.40 -9.89
C MET A 143 31.04 3.08 -11.14
N ALA A 144 32.11 3.87 -11.02
CA ALA A 144 32.75 4.54 -12.16
C ALA A 144 33.58 3.59 -13.03
N GLU A 145 34.01 2.44 -12.48
CA GLU A 145 34.71 1.37 -13.20
C GLU A 145 33.77 0.39 -13.93
N ARG A 146 32.44 0.54 -13.79
CA ARG A 146 31.41 -0.28 -14.45
C ARG A 146 30.84 0.40 -15.70
#